data_AF-Q93EE3-F1
#
_entry.id   AF-Q93EE3-F1
#
_cell.length_a   1.000
_cell.length_b   1.000
_cell.length_c   1.000
_cell.angle_alpha   90.00
_cell.angle_beta   90.00
_cell.angle_gamma   90.00
#
_symmetry.space_group_name_H-M   'P 1'
#
loop_
_entity.id
_entity.type
_entity.pdbx_description
1 polymer ?
#
loop_
_entity_poly.entity_id
_entity_poly.type
_entity_poly.pdbx_seq_one_letter_code
_entity_poly.pdbx_strand_id
1 'polypeptide(L)'
;HNSPNIVGITGTNGKTTTAAIIYSILLDLGFNVALLGTRGFLLMSIGLNLKACQLQVCLSYMKIFCIAMEQKCNFFIMEVSSHAIEQERIAGLDFAL
;
A
#
# COMPACT_ATOMS: atom_id res chain seq x y z
N HIS A 1 -4.87 -16.32 10.95
CA HIS A 1 -5.34 -15.13 10.22
C HIS A 1 -4.36 -14.87 9.08
N ASN A 2 -4.81 -14.87 7.82
CA ASN A 2 -3.91 -14.65 6.68
C ASN A 2 -3.71 -13.14 6.50
N SER A 3 -2.61 -12.60 7.01
CA SER A 3 -2.21 -11.22 6.78
C SER A 3 -1.68 -11.04 5.34
N PRO A 4 -1.95 -9.90 4.69
CA PRO A 4 -1.38 -9.62 3.37
C PRO A 4 0.14 -9.51 3.46
N ASN A 5 0.86 -9.96 2.43
CA ASN A 5 2.29 -9.74 2.31
C ASN A 5 2.56 -8.26 2.01
N ILE A 6 3.30 -7.59 2.90
CA ILE A 6 3.63 -6.16 2.75
C ILE A 6 4.87 -6.03 1.87
N VAL A 7 4.76 -5.24 0.78
CA VAL A 7 5.85 -4.92 -0.14
C VAL A 7 6.16 -3.43 -0.02
N GLY A 8 7.32 -3.09 0.55
CA GLY A 8 7.77 -1.72 0.77
C GLY A 8 8.68 -1.24 -0.35
N ILE A 9 8.27 -0.20 -1.08
CA ILE A 9 9.07 0.36 -2.17
C ILE A 9 9.67 1.69 -1.71
N THR A 10 10.96 1.68 -1.42
CA THR A 10 11.75 2.86 -1.05
C THR A 10 12.73 3.26 -2.17
N GLY A 11 13.22 4.49 -2.13
CA GLY A 11 14.18 5.02 -3.10
C GLY A 11 13.96 6.49 -3.46
N THR A 12 14.98 7.13 -4.01
CA THR A 12 14.97 8.58 -4.31
C THR A 12 14.05 8.88 -5.49
N ASN A 13 14.04 8.03 -6.53
CA ASN A 13 13.25 8.18 -7.75
C ASN A 13 12.62 6.84 -8.18
N GLY A 14 11.48 6.87 -8.87
CA GLY A 14 10.87 5.68 -9.50
C GLY A 14 9.89 4.86 -8.64
N LYS A 15 9.75 5.16 -7.33
CA LYS A 15 8.87 4.42 -6.41
C LYS A 15 7.46 4.18 -6.96
N THR A 16 6.79 5.25 -7.40
CA THR A 16 5.41 5.22 -7.91
C THR A 16 5.28 4.36 -9.16
N THR A 17 6.25 4.44 -10.07
CA THR A 17 6.26 3.64 -11.29
C THR A 17 6.45 2.16 -10.96
N THR A 18 7.44 1.84 -10.12
CA THR A 18 7.70 0.47 -9.68
C THR A 18 6.49 -0.12 -8.94
N ALA A 19 5.86 0.66 -8.06
CA ALA A 19 4.67 0.24 -7.33
C ALA A 19 3.49 -0.05 -8.27
N ALA A 20 3.28 0.80 -9.28
CA ALA A 20 2.25 0.59 -10.29
C ALA A 20 2.50 -0.66 -11.15
N ILE A 21 3.75 -0.91 -11.53
CA ILE A 21 4.13 -2.10 -12.31
C ILE A 21 3.88 -3.38 -11.50
N ILE A 22 4.35 -3.44 -10.25
CA ILE A 22 4.13 -4.60 -9.36
C ILE A 22 2.64 -4.82 -9.12
N TYR A 23 1.89 -3.73 -8.87
CA TYR A 23 0.45 -3.78 -8.71
C TYR A 23 -0.24 -4.39 -9.94
N SER A 24 0.09 -3.92 -11.15
CA SER A 24 -0.49 -4.44 -12.39
C SER A 24 -0.16 -5.92 -12.60
N ILE A 25 1.10 -6.32 -12.39
CA ILE A 25 1.53 -7.72 -12.55
C ILE A 25 0.75 -8.64 -11.61
N LEU A 26 0.60 -8.26 -10.34
CA LEU A 26 -0.10 -9.08 -9.36
C LEU A 26 -1.61 -9.15 -9.63
N LEU A 27 -2.21 -8.07 -10.14
CA LEU A 27 -3.59 -8.09 -10.61
C LEU A 27 -3.78 -9.02 -11.81
N ASP A 28 -2.87 -8.97 -12.79
CA ASP A 28 -2.91 -9.83 -13.98
C ASP A 28 -2.74 -11.32 -13.62
N LEU A 29 -2.04 -11.61 -12.53
CA LEU A 29 -1.92 -12.94 -11.94
C LEU A 29 -3.15 -13.37 -11.12
N GLY A 30 -4.17 -12.52 -11.00
CA GLY A 30 -5.43 -12.80 -10.29
C GLY A 30 -5.37 -12.66 -8.77
N PHE A 31 -4.34 -11.98 -8.22
CA PHE A 31 -4.26 -11.73 -6.79
C PHE A 31 -5.10 -10.51 -6.37
N ASN A 32 -5.61 -10.54 -5.14
CA ASN A 32 -6.19 -9.34 -4.52
C ASN A 32 -5.09 -8.46 -3.95
N VAL A 33 -4.95 -7.25 -4.47
CA VAL A 33 -3.85 -6.34 -4.15
C VAL A 33 -4.37 -4.98 -3.71
N ALA A 34 -3.74 -4.46 -2.66
CA ALA A 34 -3.89 -3.09 -2.22
C ALA A 34 -2.60 -2.31 -2.53
N LEU A 35 -2.72 -1.08 -3.01
CA LEU A 35 -1.60 -0.19 -3.29
C LEU A 35 -1.79 1.12 -2.52
N LEU A 36 -0.83 1.44 -1.66
CA LEU A 36 -0.74 2.70 -0.93
C LEU A 36 0.47 3.49 -1.43
N GLY A 37 0.21 4.61 -2.09
CA GLY A 37 1.22 5.38 -2.79
C GLY A 37 1.09 6.88 -2.64
N THR A 38 1.97 7.61 -3.31
CA THR A 38 1.94 9.08 -3.36
C THR A 38 0.67 9.64 -4.03
N ARG A 39 0.04 8.85 -4.92
CA ARG A 39 -1.23 9.20 -5.55
C ARG A 39 -2.44 8.89 -4.66
N GLY A 40 -2.26 8.06 -3.66
CA GLY A 40 -3.28 7.67 -2.69
C GLY A 40 -3.38 6.16 -2.50
N PHE A 41 -4.57 5.67 -2.19
CA PHE A 41 -4.84 4.27 -1.87
C PHE A 41 -5.77 3.66 -2.91
N LEU A 42 -5.37 2.52 -3.46
CA LEU A 42 -6.08 1.78 -4.48
C LEU A 42 -6.32 0.36 -3.99
N LEU A 43 -7.57 -0.08 -4.03
CA LEU A 43 -7.95 -1.43 -3.68
C LEU A 43 -8.96 -1.96 -4.70
N MET A 44 -8.49 -2.91 -5.51
CA MET A 44 -9.25 -3.40 -6.67
C MET A 44 -10.48 -4.19 -6.27
N SER A 45 -10.40 -4.97 -5.19
CA SER A 45 -11.46 -5.90 -4.77
C SER A 45 -12.82 -5.22 -4.55
N ILE A 46 -12.82 -3.95 -4.15
CA ILE A 46 -14.02 -3.13 -3.93
C ILE A 46 -14.04 -1.84 -4.77
N GLY A 47 -13.11 -1.71 -5.73
CA GLY A 47 -12.99 -0.51 -6.56
C GLY A 47 -12.70 0.78 -5.77
N LEU A 48 -12.08 0.67 -4.59
CA LEU A 48 -11.82 1.82 -3.72
C LEU A 48 -10.60 2.58 -4.21
N ASN A 49 -10.76 3.88 -4.48
CA ASN A 49 -9.70 4.79 -4.87
C ASN A 49 -9.78 6.07 -4.03
N LEU A 50 -8.88 6.18 -3.05
CA LEU A 50 -8.74 7.37 -2.20
C LEU A 50 -7.54 8.17 -2.67
N LYS A 51 -7.71 9.47 -2.90
CA LYS A 51 -6.59 10.36 -3.25
C LYS A 51 -5.72 10.65 -2.04
N ALA A 52 -4.44 10.94 -2.24
CA ALA A 52 -3.50 11.26 -1.15
C ALA A 52 -3.99 12.36 -0.19
N CYS A 53 -4.66 13.40 -0.69
CA CYS A 53 -5.26 14.44 0.15
C CYS A 53 -6.34 13.89 1.10
N GLN A 54 -7.15 12.92 0.65
CA GLN A 54 -8.17 12.27 1.48
C GLN A 54 -7.54 11.37 2.55
N LEU A 55 -6.40 10.76 2.25
CA LEU A 55 -5.63 9.94 3.19
C LEU A 55 -5.01 10.77 4.31
N GLN A 56 -4.37 11.89 3.96
CA GLN A 56 -3.73 12.79 4.93
C GLN A 56 -4.72 13.40 5.93
N VAL A 57 -5.98 13.56 5.53
CA VAL A 57 -7.01 14.20 6.36
C VAL A 57 -7.79 13.19 7.21
N CYS A 58 -7.99 11.95 6.73
CA CYS A 58 -8.99 11.06 7.33
C CYS A 58 -8.47 9.72 7.87
N LEU A 59 -7.28 9.24 7.48
CA LEU A 59 -6.90 7.84 7.71
C LEU A 59 -5.42 7.67 8.09
N SER A 60 -5.15 6.93 9.17
CA SER A 60 -3.81 6.45 9.50
C SER A 60 -3.43 5.23 8.65
N TYR A 61 -2.14 5.02 8.45
CA TYR A 61 -1.59 3.84 7.75
C TYR A 61 -2.15 2.52 8.28
N MET A 62 -2.29 2.41 9.60
CA MET A 62 -2.88 1.24 10.26
C MET A 62 -4.33 0.98 9.87
N LYS A 63 -5.17 2.02 9.73
CA LYS A 63 -6.57 1.85 9.29
C LYS A 63 -6.65 1.31 7.86
N ILE A 64 -5.78 1.81 6.98
CA ILE A 64 -5.72 1.35 5.59
C ILE A 64 -5.28 -0.11 5.53
N PHE A 65 -4.31 -0.48 6.36
CA PHE A 65 -3.86 -1.85 6.50
C PHE A 65 -4.98 -2.77 7.00
N CYS A 66 -5.74 -2.35 8.02
CA CYS A 66 -6.92 -3.10 8.49
C CYS A 66 -7.95 -3.29 7.38
N ILE A 67 -8.23 -2.27 6.56
CA ILE A 67 -9.14 -2.39 5.41
C ILE A 67 -8.62 -3.45 4.43
N ALA A 68 -7.31 -3.46 4.12
CA ALA A 68 -6.73 -4.47 3.24
C ALA A 68 -6.82 -5.89 3.83
N MET A 69 -6.67 -6.04 5.15
CA MET A 69 -6.85 -7.32 5.85
C MET A 69 -8.31 -7.80 5.81
N GLU A 70 -9.27 -6.92 6.09
CA GLU A 70 -10.71 -7.23 6.04
C GLU A 70 -11.13 -7.68 4.63
N GLN A 71 -10.55 -7.07 3.61
CA GLN A 71 -10.77 -7.39 2.21
C GLN A 71 -9.96 -8.60 1.72
N LYS A 72 -9.28 -9.31 2.63
CA LYS A 72 -8.51 -10.54 2.35
C LYS A 72 -7.51 -10.36 1.21
N CYS A 73 -6.81 -9.22 1.19
CA CYS A 73 -5.75 -8.98 0.21
C CYS A 73 -4.62 -10.01 0.38
N ASN A 74 -4.07 -10.45 -0.74
CA ASN A 74 -2.85 -11.27 -0.76
C ASN A 74 -1.62 -10.40 -0.58
N PHE A 75 -1.63 -9.20 -1.17
CA PHE A 75 -0.49 -8.27 -1.19
C PHE A 75 -0.91 -6.85 -0.82
N PHE A 76 -0.06 -6.18 -0.05
CA PHE A 76 -0.16 -4.77 0.31
C PHE A 76 1.11 -4.05 -0.13
N ILE A 77 1.04 -3.33 -1.24
CA ILE A 77 2.17 -2.57 -1.79
C ILE A 77 2.14 -1.17 -1.17
N MET A 78 3.25 -0.73 -0.60
CA MET A 78 3.37 0.60 -0.02
C MET A 78 4.60 1.34 -0.53
N GLU A 79 4.40 2.53 -1.08
CA GLU A 79 5.50 3.47 -1.34
C GLU A 79 5.97 4.07 -0.02
N VAL A 80 7.23 3.83 0.32
CA VAL A 80 7.86 4.37 1.51
C VAL A 80 8.77 5.52 1.09
N SER A 81 8.40 6.74 1.47
CA SER A 81 9.30 7.89 1.34
C SER A 81 10.24 7.96 2.53
N SER A 82 11.44 8.50 2.34
CA SER A 82 12.42 8.69 3.42
C SER A 82 11.83 9.49 4.60
N HIS A 83 10.98 10.48 4.30
CA HIS A 83 10.22 11.24 5.31
C HIS A 83 9.25 10.37 6.13
N ALA A 84 8.65 9.33 5.54
CA ALA A 84 7.73 8.45 6.25
C ALA A 84 8.45 7.50 7.22
N ILE A 85 9.71 7.15 6.91
CA ILE A 85 10.59 6.38 7.79
C ILE A 85 11.00 7.25 9.00
N GLU A 86 11.43 8.48 8.73
CA GLU A 86 11.90 9.42 9.75
C GLU A 86 10.79 9.89 10.71
N GLN A 87 9.53 9.88 10.26
CA GLN A 87 8.36 10.21 11.07
C GLN A 87 7.76 9.02 11.83
N GLU A 88 8.44 7.86 11.86
CA GLU A 88 7.99 6.61 12.51
C GLU A 88 6.58 6.13 12.11
N ARG A 89 6.02 6.65 11.01
CA ARG A 89 4.63 6.36 10.59
C ARG A 89 4.40 4.92 10.16
N ILE A 90 5.50 4.17 9.98
CA ILE A 90 5.55 2.79 9.52
C ILE A 90 6.15 1.84 10.57
N ALA A 91 6.44 2.31 11.79
CA ALA A 91 7.20 1.61 12.83
C ALA A 91 6.48 0.38 13.45
N GLY A 92 5.45 -0.16 12.81
CA GLY A 92 4.73 -1.36 13.24
C GLY A 92 4.23 -2.23 12.08
N LEU A 93 4.77 -2.04 10.87
CA LEU A 93 4.47 -2.86 9.71
C LEU A 93 5.65 -3.80 9.43
N ASP A 94 5.39 -5.11 9.45
CA ASP A 94 6.38 -6.11 9.06
C ASP A 94 6.44 -6.23 7.54
N PHE A 95 7.49 -5.68 6.95
CA PHE A 95 7.73 -5.75 5.52
C PHE A 95 8.24 -7.14 5.13
N ALA A 96 7.56 -7.80 4.20
CA ALA A 96 8.00 -9.08 3.65
C ALA A 96 9.08 -8.90 2.57
N LEU A 97 9.05 -7.75 1.87
CA LEU A 97 10.02 -7.35 0.86
C LEU A 97 10.18 -5.82 0.83
#